data_AF-A0A2H1KVN4-F1
#
_entry.id   AF-A0A2H1KVN4-F1
#
_cell.length_a   1.000
_cell.length_b   1.000
_cell.length_c   1.000
_cell.angle_alpha   90.00
_cell.angle_beta   90.00
_cell.angle_gamma   90.00
#
_symmetry.space_group_name_H-M   'P 1'
#
loop_
_entity.id
_entity.type
_entity.pdbx_description
1 polymer ?
#
loop_
_entity_poly.entity_id
_entity_poly.type
_entity_poly.pdbx_seq_one_letter_code
_entity_poly.pdbx_strand_id
1 'polypeptide(L)'
;MQITNNAAENKSTASNIKRALKRLEITIPEMKPTKKFVAKDRPDLNELTVKEIRANRDPLKNEAIKTELLRRLLDQSVNSHISMDIADSKAVLEHYRSHGGKVLNEMQTRFDEAVEVLRAKHTQIGGGDLDSKGVDKHHVARAEATIALEKTKAVLDAWNALVPFFTGKSGSTIQPHLKFVDVSLAEQRQHVLHRGKTHDGGDLSVWDALNMGLTVSLTLDPTEVKRRAQGLEDEKARERTQAHREMRLG
;
A
#
# COMPACT_ATOMS: atom_id res chain seq x y z
N MET A 1 -6.12 -8.69 2.62
CA MET A 1 -6.31 -8.54 4.09
C MET A 1 -7.77 -8.16 4.34
N GLN A 2 -8.43 -8.76 5.33
CA GLN A 2 -9.84 -8.47 5.64
C GLN A 2 -9.95 -7.74 6.99
N ILE A 3 -10.99 -6.93 7.15
CA ILE A 3 -11.35 -6.27 8.41
C ILE A 3 -11.95 -7.34 9.32
N THR A 4 -11.41 -7.54 10.52
CA THR A 4 -11.81 -8.63 11.42
C THR A 4 -12.58 -8.12 12.64
N ASN A 5 -13.08 -9.03 13.47
CA ASN A 5 -13.63 -8.72 14.79
C ASN A 5 -12.54 -8.60 15.87
N ASN A 6 -11.25 -8.66 15.50
CA ASN A 6 -10.13 -8.52 16.42
C ASN A 6 -9.56 -7.10 16.34
N ALA A 7 -9.76 -6.31 17.40
CA ALA A 7 -9.29 -4.93 17.45
C ALA A 7 -7.76 -4.79 17.32
N ALA A 8 -6.99 -5.76 17.85
CA ALA A 8 -5.52 -5.72 17.77
C ALA A 8 -5.02 -5.97 16.33
N GLU A 9 -5.62 -6.92 15.62
CA GLU A 9 -5.33 -7.18 14.20
C GLU A 9 -5.70 -5.97 13.33
N ASN A 10 -6.87 -5.36 13.58
CA ASN A 10 -7.31 -4.19 12.85
C ASN A 10 -6.37 -2.99 13.09
N LYS A 11 -5.97 -2.75 14.35
CA LYS A 11 -5.00 -1.69 14.71
C LYS A 11 -3.62 -1.94 14.06
N SER A 12 -3.15 -3.19 14.05
CA SER A 12 -1.90 -3.57 13.37
C SER A 12 -1.97 -3.33 11.86
N THR A 13 -3.06 -3.75 11.22
CA THR A 13 -3.31 -3.52 9.79
C THR A 13 -3.36 -2.03 9.47
N ALA A 14 -4.07 -1.23 10.27
CA ALA A 14 -4.14 0.22 10.12
C ALA A 14 -2.75 0.88 10.25
N SER A 15 -1.92 0.42 11.20
CA SER A 15 -0.54 0.89 11.36
C SER A 15 0.34 0.58 10.14
N ASN A 16 0.20 -0.62 9.57
CA ASN A 16 0.91 -1.01 8.35
C ASN A 16 0.49 -0.16 7.14
N ILE A 17 -0.81 0.08 6.97
CA ILE A 17 -1.35 0.98 5.94
C ILE A 17 -0.80 2.40 6.14
N LYS A 18 -0.87 2.94 7.36
CA LYS A 18 -0.37 4.28 7.67
C LYS A 18 1.13 4.42 7.38
N ARG A 19 1.93 3.39 7.69
CA ARG A 19 3.37 3.36 7.39
C ARG A 19 3.63 3.36 5.88
N ALA A 20 2.89 2.54 5.12
CA ALA A 20 2.99 2.51 3.65
C ALA A 20 2.59 3.86 3.03
N LEU A 21 1.48 4.46 3.46
CA LEU A 21 1.05 5.78 3.00
C LEU A 21 2.08 6.87 3.31
N LYS A 22 2.69 6.82 4.51
CA LYS A 22 3.75 7.77 4.89
C LYS A 22 4.99 7.64 3.99
N ARG A 23 5.42 6.41 3.68
CA ARG A 23 6.55 6.17 2.76
C ARG A 23 6.27 6.67 1.35
N LEU A 24 5.00 6.61 0.94
CA LEU A 24 4.53 7.13 -0.33
C LEU A 24 4.20 8.62 -0.29
N GLU A 25 4.30 9.28 0.86
CA GLU A 25 3.88 10.67 1.07
C GLU A 25 2.42 10.95 0.61
N ILE A 26 1.56 9.94 0.69
CA ILE A 26 0.13 10.06 0.35
C ILE A 26 -0.64 10.44 1.61
N THR A 27 -1.35 11.56 1.55
CA THR A 27 -2.15 12.05 2.68
C THR A 27 -3.62 11.66 2.50
N ILE A 28 -4.15 10.92 3.48
CA ILE A 28 -5.58 10.63 3.60
C ILE A 28 -6.15 11.56 4.67
N PRO A 29 -7.33 12.20 4.45
CA PRO A 29 -7.98 13.03 5.45
C PRO A 29 -8.12 12.31 6.79
N GLU A 30 -7.97 13.02 7.90
CA GLU A 30 -8.18 12.42 9.21
C GLU A 30 -9.62 11.93 9.35
N MET A 31 -9.78 10.74 9.92
CA MET A 31 -11.09 10.23 10.28
C MET A 31 -11.65 11.15 11.37
N LYS A 32 -12.83 11.74 11.13
CA LYS A 32 -13.54 12.47 12.18
C LYS A 32 -13.84 11.50 13.31
N PRO A 33 -13.56 11.85 14.58
CA PRO A 33 -13.85 10.96 15.69
C PRO A 33 -15.32 10.58 15.66
N THR A 34 -15.58 9.27 15.60
CA THR A 34 -16.90 8.71 15.94
C THR A 34 -17.22 9.26 17.32
N LYS A 35 -18.31 10.05 17.42
CA LYS A 35 -18.69 10.66 18.70
C LYS A 35 -18.78 9.56 19.74
N LYS A 36 -17.78 9.46 20.62
CA LYS A 36 -17.93 8.71 21.86
C LYS A 36 -19.18 9.25 22.50
N PHE A 37 -20.09 8.37 22.89
CA PHE A 37 -21.28 8.74 23.65
C PHE A 37 -20.81 9.18 25.04
N VAL A 38 -20.22 10.37 25.13
CA VAL A 38 -19.96 11.05 26.38
C VAL A 38 -21.29 11.67 26.74
N ALA A 39 -22.08 10.96 27.54
CA ALA A 39 -23.26 11.57 28.14
C ALA A 39 -22.80 12.84 28.86
N LYS A 40 -23.26 13.99 28.36
CA LYS A 40 -23.09 15.32 28.99
C LYS A 40 -23.74 15.29 30.37
N ASP A 41 -23.10 15.97 31.31
CA ASP A 41 -23.59 16.27 32.66
C ASP A 41 -24.00 15.04 33.48
N ARG A 42 -23.02 14.17 33.77
CA ARG A 42 -23.22 13.05 34.70
C ARG A 42 -22.95 13.49 36.13
N PRO A 43 -23.87 13.28 37.08
CA PRO A 43 -23.59 13.49 38.48
C PRO A 43 -22.57 12.45 38.96
N ASP A 44 -21.56 12.89 39.71
CA ASP A 44 -20.56 12.00 40.27
C ASP A 44 -21.23 11.05 41.28
N LEU A 45 -21.18 9.74 41.01
CA LEU A 45 -21.73 8.70 41.88
C LEU A 45 -21.17 8.80 43.30
N ASN A 46 -19.88 9.12 43.44
CA ASN A 46 -19.26 9.27 44.75
C ASN A 46 -19.83 10.48 45.49
N GLU A 47 -20.02 11.60 44.78
CA GLU A 47 -20.59 12.81 45.36
C GLU A 47 -22.06 12.60 45.79
N LEU A 48 -22.87 11.95 44.94
CA LEU A 48 -24.25 11.59 45.28
C LEU A 48 -24.32 10.63 46.48
N THR A 49 -23.46 9.61 46.51
CA THR A 49 -23.43 8.62 47.59
C THR A 49 -23.00 9.26 48.92
N VAL A 50 -21.95 10.08 48.89
CA VAL A 50 -21.48 10.82 50.07
C VAL A 50 -22.56 11.80 50.56
N LYS A 51 -23.32 12.42 49.66
CA LYS A 51 -24.42 13.32 50.01
C LYS A 51 -25.55 12.59 50.76
N GLU A 52 -25.95 11.40 50.31
CA GLU A 52 -26.97 10.60 51.00
C GLU A 52 -26.49 10.07 52.36
N ILE A 53 -25.23 9.61 52.43
CA ILE A 53 -24.61 9.15 53.69
C ILE A 53 -24.56 10.30 54.71
N ARG A 54 -24.13 11.49 54.29
CA ARG A 54 -24.10 12.70 55.14
C ARG A 54 -25.50 13.14 55.59
N ALA A 55 -26.51 12.86 54.79
CA ALA A 55 -27.92 13.11 55.13
C ALA A 55 -28.52 11.99 56.00
N ASN A 56 -27.74 10.98 56.41
CA ASN A 56 -28.18 9.81 57.17
C ASN A 56 -29.31 9.03 56.47
N ARG A 57 -29.31 9.03 55.13
CA ARG A 57 -30.26 8.32 54.28
C ARG A 57 -29.56 7.14 53.60
N ASP A 58 -30.33 6.10 53.31
CA ASP A 58 -29.84 4.95 52.56
C ASP A 58 -29.59 5.34 51.08
N PRO A 59 -28.32 5.33 50.60
CA PRO A 59 -27.99 5.70 49.23
C PRO A 59 -28.65 4.78 48.19
N LEU A 60 -28.91 3.52 48.56
CA LEU A 60 -29.57 2.56 47.68
C LEU A 60 -31.06 2.82 47.53
N LYS A 61 -31.65 3.80 48.24
CA LYS A 61 -33.02 4.28 48.00
C LYS A 61 -33.08 5.47 47.04
N ASN A 62 -31.94 6.08 46.70
CA ASN A 62 -31.88 7.14 45.72
C ASN A 62 -31.86 6.55 44.30
N GLU A 63 -32.91 6.85 43.51
CA GLU A 63 -33.07 6.33 42.14
C GLU A 63 -31.96 6.76 41.18
N ALA A 64 -31.36 7.94 41.37
CA ALA A 64 -30.22 8.39 40.56
C ALA A 64 -28.96 7.54 40.84
N ILE A 65 -28.72 7.18 42.11
CA ILE A 65 -27.61 6.31 42.52
C ILE A 65 -27.82 4.89 41.99
N LYS A 66 -29.04 4.34 42.12
CA LYS A 66 -29.38 3.01 41.56
C LYS A 66 -29.17 2.96 40.05
N THR A 67 -29.63 3.97 39.33
CA THR A 67 -29.52 4.04 37.87
C THR A 67 -28.07 4.04 37.43
N GLU A 68 -27.22 4.83 38.08
CA GLU A 68 -25.79 4.90 37.75
C GLU A 68 -25.02 3.64 38.18
N LEU A 69 -25.37 3.01 39.31
CA LEU A 69 -24.83 1.70 39.72
C LEU A 69 -25.20 0.59 38.73
N LEU A 70 -26.47 0.49 38.35
CA LEU A 70 -26.96 -0.50 37.39
C LEU A 70 -26.28 -0.29 36.04
N ARG A 71 -26.11 0.96 35.62
CA ARG A 71 -25.37 1.32 34.41
C ARG A 71 -23.90 0.92 34.51
N ARG A 72 -23.20 1.15 35.63
CA ARG A 72 -21.80 0.72 35.81
C ARG A 72 -21.67 -0.79 35.81
N LEU A 73 -22.61 -1.51 36.41
CA LEU A 73 -22.68 -2.97 36.36
C LEU A 73 -22.96 -3.48 34.94
N LEU A 74 -23.79 -2.77 34.16
CA LEU A 74 -24.02 -3.06 32.75
C LEU A 74 -22.82 -2.70 31.87
N ASP A 75 -22.13 -1.59 32.12
CA ASP A 75 -20.87 -1.21 31.45
C ASP A 75 -19.73 -2.18 31.80
N GLN A 76 -19.78 -2.83 32.97
CA GLN A 76 -18.84 -3.89 33.38
C GLN A 76 -19.20 -5.27 32.82
N SER A 77 -20.50 -5.60 32.70
CA SER A 77 -20.98 -6.92 32.25
C SER A 77 -21.14 -7.02 30.74
N VAL A 78 -21.58 -5.94 30.10
CA VAL A 78 -21.43 -5.75 28.67
C VAL A 78 -19.99 -5.31 28.48
N ASN A 79 -19.19 -6.09 27.76
CA ASN A 79 -17.84 -5.73 27.31
C ASN A 79 -17.90 -4.53 26.33
N SER A 80 -18.53 -3.43 26.72
CA SER A 80 -18.87 -2.26 25.91
C SER A 80 -17.60 -1.62 25.39
N HIS A 81 -16.55 -1.57 26.22
CA HIS A 81 -15.21 -1.16 25.82
C HIS A 81 -14.61 -2.02 24.70
N ILE A 82 -14.72 -3.35 24.77
CA ILE A 82 -14.19 -4.24 23.72
C ILE A 82 -15.02 -4.07 22.43
N SER A 83 -16.34 -3.98 22.54
CA SER A 83 -17.21 -3.77 21.38
C SER A 83 -16.98 -2.41 20.70
N MET A 84 -16.75 -1.36 21.49
CA MET A 84 -16.39 -0.02 21.00
C MET A 84 -15.01 -0.03 20.36
N ASP A 85 -14.01 -0.67 20.98
CA ASP A 85 -12.66 -0.78 20.41
C ASP A 85 -12.66 -1.55 19.08
N ILE A 86 -13.47 -2.61 18.97
CA ILE A 86 -13.68 -3.32 17.70
C ILE A 86 -14.33 -2.38 16.68
N ALA A 87 -15.42 -1.71 17.04
CA ALA A 87 -16.14 -0.80 16.14
C ALA A 87 -15.25 0.35 15.64
N ASP A 88 -14.51 1.02 16.52
CA ASP A 88 -13.57 2.09 16.18
C ASP A 88 -12.45 1.56 15.27
N SER A 89 -11.89 0.38 15.59
CA SER A 89 -10.84 -0.24 14.77
C SER A 89 -11.32 -0.60 13.36
N LYS A 90 -12.57 -1.04 13.21
CA LYS A 90 -13.19 -1.30 11.90
C LYS A 90 -13.42 -0.01 11.12
N ALA A 91 -13.96 1.01 11.79
CA ALA A 91 -14.25 2.29 11.17
C ALA A 91 -12.99 2.97 10.60
N VAL A 92 -11.84 2.85 11.28
CA VAL A 92 -10.54 3.32 10.75
C VAL A 92 -10.15 2.61 9.46
N LEU A 93 -10.32 1.28 9.39
CA LEU A 93 -10.01 0.51 8.19
C LEU A 93 -11.00 0.80 7.05
N GLU A 94 -12.28 0.95 7.36
CA GLU A 94 -13.30 1.35 6.37
C GLU A 94 -13.03 2.76 5.83
N HIS A 95 -12.59 3.69 6.67
CA HIS A 95 -12.13 5.00 6.26
C HIS A 95 -10.94 4.94 5.30
N TYR A 96 -9.96 4.06 5.55
CA TYR A 96 -8.91 3.83 4.55
C TYR A 96 -9.48 3.26 3.25
N ARG A 97 -10.34 2.25 3.34
CA ARG A 97 -10.91 1.57 2.16
C ARG A 97 -11.71 2.51 1.27
N SER A 98 -12.45 3.48 1.84
CA SER A 98 -13.20 4.47 1.06
C SER A 98 -12.30 5.38 0.21
N HIS A 99 -11.01 5.51 0.58
CA HIS A 99 -10.01 6.27 -0.18
C HIS A 99 -9.16 5.38 -1.10
N GLY A 100 -9.41 4.07 -1.16
CA GLY A 100 -8.56 3.10 -1.86
C GLY A 100 -8.35 3.42 -3.33
N GLY A 101 -9.40 3.81 -4.06
CA GLY A 101 -9.29 4.20 -5.47
C GLY A 101 -8.32 5.37 -5.70
N LYS A 102 -8.39 6.40 -4.84
CA LYS A 102 -7.48 7.54 -4.90
C LYS A 102 -6.04 7.12 -4.60
N VAL A 103 -5.83 6.33 -3.54
CA VAL A 103 -4.49 5.86 -3.14
C VAL A 103 -3.86 5.02 -4.24
N LEU A 104 -4.61 4.08 -4.83
CA LEU A 104 -4.11 3.22 -5.90
C LEU A 104 -3.76 4.02 -7.16
N ASN A 105 -4.57 5.01 -7.53
CA ASN A 105 -4.27 5.89 -8.65
C ASN A 105 -2.99 6.71 -8.39
N GLU A 106 -2.87 7.31 -7.20
CA GLU A 106 -1.70 8.11 -6.84
C GLU A 106 -0.41 7.27 -6.75
N MET A 107 -0.51 6.03 -6.28
CA MET A 107 0.60 5.06 -6.34
C MET A 107 1.05 4.79 -7.78
N GLN A 108 0.09 4.57 -8.69
CA GLN A 108 0.40 4.32 -10.10
C GLN A 108 1.03 5.55 -10.76
N THR A 109 0.46 6.74 -10.57
CA THR A 109 1.01 8.00 -11.11
C THR A 109 2.43 8.24 -10.64
N ARG A 110 2.71 8.12 -9.32
CA ARG A 110 4.07 8.30 -8.78
C ARG A 110 5.07 7.30 -9.33
N PHE A 111 4.63 6.06 -9.56
CA PHE A 111 5.48 5.04 -10.15
C PHE A 111 5.80 5.35 -11.62
N ASP A 112 4.78 5.67 -12.41
CA ASP A 112 4.92 5.98 -13.83
C ASP A 112 5.81 7.21 -14.03
N GLU A 113 5.60 8.29 -13.26
CA GLU A 113 6.47 9.47 -13.26
C GLU A 113 7.93 9.14 -12.93
N ALA A 114 8.17 8.32 -11.91
CA ALA A 114 9.51 7.91 -11.53
C ALA A 114 10.17 7.04 -12.61
N VAL A 115 9.42 6.14 -13.25
CA VAL A 115 9.91 5.34 -14.38
C VAL A 115 10.28 6.22 -15.58
N GLU A 116 9.47 7.23 -15.92
CA GLU A 116 9.78 8.15 -17.02
C GLU A 116 11.05 8.97 -16.73
N VAL A 117 11.25 9.42 -15.48
CA VAL A 117 12.52 10.04 -15.08
C VAL A 117 13.68 9.06 -15.28
N LEU A 118 13.55 7.82 -14.80
CA LEU A 118 14.61 6.81 -14.97
C LEU A 118 14.92 6.55 -16.46
N ARG A 119 13.92 6.47 -17.34
CA ARG A 119 14.12 6.31 -18.79
C ARG A 119 14.86 7.48 -19.41
N ALA A 120 14.46 8.71 -19.07
CA ALA A 120 15.12 9.91 -19.55
C ALA A 120 16.59 9.96 -19.10
N LYS A 121 16.85 9.62 -17.83
CA LYS A 121 18.21 9.59 -17.27
C LYS A 121 19.05 8.45 -17.83
N HIS A 122 18.44 7.29 -18.08
CA HIS A 122 19.10 6.17 -18.75
C HIS A 122 19.59 6.58 -20.15
N THR A 123 18.77 7.29 -20.93
CA THR A 123 19.16 7.83 -22.25
C THR A 123 20.35 8.81 -22.15
N GLN A 124 20.45 9.54 -21.03
CA GLN A 124 21.48 10.55 -20.80
C GLN A 124 22.80 9.98 -20.27
N ILE A 125 22.75 8.93 -19.43
CA ILE A 125 23.90 8.37 -18.70
C ILE A 125 24.43 7.09 -19.36
N GLY A 126 23.57 6.33 -20.05
CA GLY A 126 23.87 4.98 -20.55
C GLY A 126 23.69 3.89 -19.48
N GLY A 127 23.90 2.62 -19.88
CA GLY A 127 23.63 1.42 -19.08
C GLY A 127 24.70 1.08 -18.03
N GLY A 128 25.10 2.05 -17.21
CA GLY A 128 26.09 1.87 -16.14
C GLY A 128 25.48 1.81 -14.73
N ASP A 129 26.27 1.34 -13.76
CA ASP A 129 25.90 1.40 -12.35
C ASP A 129 25.77 2.84 -11.88
N LEU A 130 24.62 3.16 -11.28
CA LEU A 130 24.36 4.46 -10.64
C LEU A 130 25.38 4.75 -9.52
N ASP A 131 25.88 3.69 -8.86
CA ASP A 131 26.84 3.75 -7.75
C ASP A 131 28.31 3.89 -8.20
N SER A 132 28.59 3.92 -9.51
CA SER A 132 29.98 4.07 -9.96
C SER A 132 30.53 5.45 -9.56
N LYS A 133 31.46 5.48 -8.59
CA LYS A 133 32.04 6.67 -7.93
C LYS A 133 32.93 7.54 -8.84
N GLY A 134 32.76 7.48 -10.16
CA GLY A 134 33.50 8.30 -11.11
C GLY A 134 33.12 9.77 -10.97
N VAL A 135 34.10 10.67 -11.06
CA VAL A 135 33.89 12.12 -11.23
C VAL A 135 33.31 12.33 -12.62
N ASP A 136 32.02 12.08 -12.77
CA ASP A 136 31.37 11.93 -14.06
C ASP A 136 30.54 13.18 -14.42
N LYS A 137 30.50 13.52 -15.71
CA LYS A 137 29.82 14.71 -16.26
C LYS A 137 28.29 14.67 -16.04
N HIS A 138 27.78 13.53 -15.59
CA HIS A 138 26.36 13.24 -15.38
C HIS A 138 25.94 13.17 -13.91
N HIS A 139 26.73 13.70 -12.96
CA HIS A 139 26.43 13.60 -11.52
C HIS A 139 24.99 14.04 -11.14
N VAL A 140 24.48 15.13 -11.72
CA VAL A 140 23.09 15.58 -11.49
C VAL A 140 22.08 14.55 -12.00
N ALA A 141 22.29 14.03 -13.21
CA ALA A 141 21.39 13.05 -13.81
C ALA A 141 21.37 11.74 -13.02
N ARG A 142 22.52 11.32 -12.47
CA ARG A 142 22.62 10.15 -11.59
C ARG A 142 21.89 10.38 -10.28
N ALA A 143 22.04 11.55 -9.65
CA ALA A 143 21.31 11.87 -8.43
C ALA A 143 19.79 11.84 -8.66
N GLU A 144 19.31 12.40 -9.77
CA GLU A 144 17.90 12.35 -10.16
C GLU A 144 17.42 10.92 -10.42
N ALA A 145 18.24 10.09 -11.07
CA ALA A 145 17.94 8.67 -11.27
C ALA A 145 17.89 7.90 -9.94
N THR A 146 18.82 8.14 -9.00
CA THR A 146 18.80 7.53 -7.67
C THR A 146 17.52 7.90 -6.90
N ILE A 147 17.13 9.18 -6.91
CA ILE A 147 15.89 9.63 -6.27
C ILE A 147 14.67 8.95 -6.91
N ALA A 148 14.63 8.86 -8.24
CA ALA A 148 13.54 8.19 -8.94
C ALA A 148 13.52 6.67 -8.63
N LEU A 149 14.68 6.04 -8.52
CA LEU A 149 14.79 4.63 -8.16
C LEU A 149 14.26 4.38 -6.74
N GLU A 150 14.62 5.23 -5.78
CA GLU A 150 14.07 5.17 -4.42
C GLU A 150 12.54 5.33 -4.39
N LYS A 151 11.99 6.23 -5.21
CA LYS A 151 10.53 6.39 -5.37
C LYS A 151 9.87 5.12 -5.92
N THR A 152 10.43 4.50 -6.96
CA THR A 152 9.88 3.24 -7.49
C THR A 152 9.93 2.12 -6.45
N LYS A 153 11.03 2.02 -5.68
CA LYS A 153 11.17 1.05 -4.58
C LYS A 153 10.14 1.28 -3.48
N ALA A 154 9.92 2.53 -3.08
CA ALA A 154 8.91 2.87 -2.07
C ALA A 154 7.49 2.43 -2.48
N VAL A 155 7.15 2.56 -3.77
CA VAL A 155 5.88 2.06 -4.32
C VAL A 155 5.80 0.54 -4.28
N LEU A 156 6.84 -0.16 -4.72
CA LEU A 156 6.89 -1.62 -4.72
C LEU A 156 6.83 -2.20 -3.29
N ASP A 157 7.49 -1.56 -2.32
CA ASP A 157 7.44 -1.95 -0.91
C ASP A 157 6.03 -1.74 -0.31
N ALA A 158 5.37 -0.64 -0.66
CA ALA A 158 4.03 -0.31 -0.19
C ALA A 158 2.93 -1.17 -0.85
N TRP A 159 3.21 -1.73 -2.03
CA TRP A 159 2.29 -2.54 -2.82
C TRP A 159 1.65 -3.67 -2.01
N ASN A 160 2.49 -4.47 -1.33
CA ASN A 160 2.05 -5.66 -0.59
C ASN A 160 1.12 -5.34 0.59
N ALA A 161 1.20 -4.13 1.14
CA ALA A 161 0.32 -3.68 2.20
C ALA A 161 -0.97 -3.06 1.67
N LEU A 162 -0.88 -2.23 0.62
CA LEU A 162 -1.99 -1.39 0.16
C LEU A 162 -2.90 -2.11 -0.85
N VAL A 163 -2.32 -2.74 -1.86
CA VAL A 163 -3.09 -3.31 -2.97
C VAL A 163 -4.01 -4.46 -2.50
N PRO A 164 -3.53 -5.45 -1.73
CA PRO A 164 -4.40 -6.52 -1.22
C PRO A 164 -5.48 -6.03 -0.25
N PHE A 165 -5.25 -4.89 0.39
CA PHE A 165 -6.22 -4.29 1.30
C PHE A 165 -7.35 -3.58 0.54
N PHE A 166 -7.01 -2.77 -0.46
CA PHE A 166 -7.98 -1.99 -1.22
C PHE A 166 -8.73 -2.82 -2.27
N THR A 167 -8.08 -3.80 -2.88
CA THR A 167 -8.70 -4.64 -3.92
C THR A 167 -9.43 -5.86 -3.36
N GLY A 168 -9.27 -6.16 -2.07
CA GLY A 168 -9.83 -7.37 -1.42
C GLY A 168 -9.21 -8.70 -1.89
N LYS A 169 -8.26 -8.66 -2.83
CA LYS A 169 -7.55 -9.83 -3.34
C LYS A 169 -6.42 -10.25 -2.39
N SER A 170 -6.04 -11.53 -2.42
CA SER A 170 -4.91 -12.03 -1.64
C SER A 170 -3.59 -11.44 -2.14
N GLY A 171 -2.68 -11.09 -1.22
CA GLY A 171 -1.35 -10.58 -1.56
C GLY A 171 -0.47 -11.60 -2.29
N SER A 172 -0.74 -12.90 -2.14
CA SER A 172 -0.08 -13.94 -2.94
C SER A 172 -0.50 -13.94 -4.40
N THR A 173 -1.66 -13.32 -4.73
CA THR A 173 -2.23 -13.29 -6.07
C THR A 173 -1.88 -12.00 -6.83
N ILE A 174 -1.42 -10.96 -6.13
CA ILE A 174 -1.03 -9.69 -6.72
C ILE A 174 0.42 -9.39 -6.36
N GLN A 175 1.34 -10.03 -7.05
CA GLN A 175 2.70 -9.50 -7.08
C GLN A 175 2.70 -8.22 -7.90
N PRO A 176 3.52 -7.20 -7.55
CA PRO A 176 3.72 -6.08 -8.46
C PRO A 176 4.33 -6.66 -9.74
N HIS A 177 3.52 -6.68 -10.80
CA HIS A 177 3.96 -7.20 -12.08
C HIS A 177 4.77 -6.10 -12.76
N LEU A 178 6.09 -6.12 -12.56
CA LEU A 178 7.02 -5.40 -13.43
C LEU A 178 6.99 -6.13 -14.77
N LYS A 179 6.09 -5.70 -15.65
CA LYS A 179 6.00 -6.29 -16.96
C LYS A 179 6.90 -5.54 -17.91
N PHE A 180 7.89 -6.26 -18.40
CA PHE A 180 8.85 -5.83 -19.38
C PHE A 180 8.28 -5.92 -20.80
N VAL A 181 8.13 -4.78 -21.47
CA VAL A 181 7.42 -4.73 -22.77
C VAL A 181 8.34 -5.06 -23.96
N ASP A 182 9.68 -4.97 -23.89
CA ASP A 182 10.48 -4.99 -25.13
C ASP A 182 11.45 -6.18 -25.35
N VAL A 183 11.73 -7.04 -24.38
CA VAL A 183 12.89 -7.94 -24.50
C VAL A 183 12.58 -9.28 -25.19
N SER A 184 13.56 -9.83 -25.91
CA SER A 184 13.45 -11.15 -26.51
C SER A 184 13.48 -12.25 -25.43
N LEU A 185 12.75 -13.34 -25.61
CA LEU A 185 12.72 -14.50 -24.69
C LEU A 185 14.13 -15.09 -24.40
N ALA A 186 15.10 -14.84 -25.26
CA ALA A 186 16.49 -15.27 -25.10
C ALA A 186 17.25 -14.43 -24.07
N GLU A 187 17.05 -13.10 -24.10
CA GLU A 187 17.63 -12.15 -23.13
C GLU A 187 16.95 -12.26 -21.75
N GLN A 188 15.64 -12.55 -21.71
CA GLN A 188 14.95 -12.85 -20.45
C GLN A 188 15.55 -14.06 -19.70
N ARG A 189 16.08 -15.06 -20.42
CA ARG A 189 16.59 -16.31 -19.84
C ARG A 189 18.02 -16.21 -19.30
N GLN A 190 18.82 -15.26 -19.79
CA GLN A 190 20.20 -15.10 -19.34
C GLN A 190 20.33 -14.32 -18.02
N HIS A 191 19.31 -13.54 -17.65
CA HIS A 191 19.42 -12.57 -16.54
C HIS A 191 18.36 -12.71 -15.43
N VAL A 192 17.36 -13.57 -15.60
CA VAL A 192 16.29 -13.77 -14.61
C VAL A 192 16.44 -15.14 -13.94
N LEU A 193 16.96 -15.15 -12.72
CA LEU A 193 16.74 -16.29 -11.82
C LEU A 193 15.27 -16.29 -11.36
N HIS A 194 14.75 -17.47 -11.02
CA HIS A 194 13.36 -17.65 -10.59
C HIS A 194 13.01 -16.62 -9.49
N ARG A 195 11.92 -15.85 -9.68
CA ARG A 195 11.44 -14.72 -8.83
C ARG A 195 12.05 -13.33 -9.10
N GLY A 196 12.72 -13.10 -10.24
CA GLY A 196 13.15 -11.73 -10.61
C GLY A 196 14.42 -11.29 -9.90
N LYS A 197 15.36 -12.23 -9.72
CA LYS A 197 16.65 -11.96 -9.07
C LYS A 197 17.77 -11.74 -10.08
N THR A 198 18.66 -10.82 -9.76
CA THR A 198 19.94 -10.59 -10.44
C THR A 198 20.90 -11.77 -10.22
N HIS A 199 21.95 -11.89 -11.03
CA HIS A 199 22.90 -13.01 -10.99
C HIS A 199 23.68 -13.09 -9.65
N ASP A 200 23.80 -11.99 -8.93
CA ASP A 200 24.36 -11.90 -7.57
C ASP A 200 23.34 -12.22 -6.45
N GLY A 201 22.10 -12.56 -6.81
CA GLY A 201 21.04 -12.98 -5.88
C GLY A 201 20.20 -11.85 -5.29
N GLY A 202 20.47 -10.59 -5.68
CA GLY A 202 19.67 -9.41 -5.37
C GLY A 202 18.32 -9.40 -6.09
N ASP A 203 17.41 -8.51 -5.68
CA ASP A 203 16.14 -8.29 -6.40
C ASP A 203 16.37 -7.32 -7.56
N LEU A 204 15.83 -7.63 -8.74
CA LEU A 204 15.99 -6.81 -9.94
C LEU A 204 15.30 -5.46 -9.77
N SER A 205 16.06 -4.37 -9.85
CA SER A 205 15.52 -3.02 -9.72
C SER A 205 14.92 -2.50 -11.04
N VAL A 206 14.17 -1.39 -10.97
CA VAL A 206 13.65 -0.72 -12.19
C VAL A 206 14.80 -0.20 -13.06
N TRP A 207 15.92 0.23 -12.47
CA TRP A 207 17.09 0.66 -13.23
C TRP A 207 17.73 -0.50 -14.00
N ASP A 208 17.93 -1.64 -13.34
CA ASP A 208 18.47 -2.85 -13.97
C ASP A 208 17.58 -3.31 -15.11
N ALA A 209 16.27 -3.21 -14.92
CA ALA A 209 15.31 -3.52 -15.96
C ALA A 209 15.50 -2.63 -17.20
N LEU A 210 15.62 -1.31 -16.98
CA LEU A 210 15.83 -0.35 -18.08
C LEU A 210 17.18 -0.56 -18.78
N ASN A 211 18.24 -0.90 -18.06
CA ASN A 211 19.56 -1.25 -18.64
C ASN A 211 19.47 -2.46 -19.58
N MET A 212 18.55 -3.38 -19.32
CA MET A 212 18.28 -4.54 -20.18
C MET A 212 17.37 -4.22 -21.36
N GLY A 213 17.01 -2.95 -21.59
CA GLY A 213 16.05 -2.57 -22.62
C GLY A 213 14.60 -2.93 -22.28
N LEU A 214 14.30 -3.24 -21.01
CA LEU A 214 12.97 -3.65 -20.59
C LEU A 214 12.11 -2.41 -20.28
N THR A 215 10.99 -2.22 -20.98
CA THR A 215 10.00 -1.21 -20.58
C THR A 215 9.31 -1.62 -19.28
N VAL A 216 9.31 -0.77 -18.26
CA VAL A 216 8.66 -1.06 -16.98
C VAL A 216 7.30 -0.36 -16.88
N SER A 217 6.27 -1.06 -16.39
CA SER A 217 4.95 -0.48 -16.07
C SER A 217 4.33 -1.17 -14.86
N LEU A 218 3.51 -0.45 -14.10
CA LEU A 218 2.74 -0.98 -12.98
C LEU A 218 1.28 -1.16 -13.41
N THR A 219 0.71 -2.35 -13.23
CA THR A 219 -0.73 -2.57 -13.47
C THR A 219 -1.36 -3.43 -12.37
N LEU A 220 -2.60 -3.08 -12.05
CA LEU A 220 -3.45 -3.78 -11.09
C LEU A 220 -4.35 -4.83 -11.75
N ASP A 221 -4.42 -4.83 -13.10
CA ASP A 221 -5.24 -5.76 -13.88
C ASP A 221 -4.40 -6.90 -14.49
N PRO A 222 -4.52 -8.13 -13.97
CA PRO A 222 -3.78 -9.29 -14.51
C PRO A 222 -4.20 -9.65 -15.94
N THR A 223 -5.40 -9.27 -16.39
CA THR A 223 -5.82 -9.51 -17.78
C THR A 223 -5.13 -8.54 -18.74
N GLU A 224 -4.89 -7.31 -18.30
CA GLU A 224 -4.10 -6.34 -19.05
C GLU A 224 -2.65 -6.80 -19.23
N VAL A 225 -2.05 -7.40 -18.19
CA VAL A 225 -0.70 -8.01 -18.26
C VAL A 225 -0.65 -9.05 -19.38
N LYS A 226 -1.61 -9.99 -19.38
CA LYS A 226 -1.70 -11.07 -20.39
C LYS A 226 -1.98 -10.53 -21.78
N ARG A 227 -2.95 -9.63 -21.93
CA ARG A 227 -3.31 -9.00 -23.21
C ARG A 227 -2.13 -8.27 -23.82
N ARG A 228 -1.43 -7.44 -23.02
CA ARG A 228 -0.22 -6.75 -23.49
C ARG A 228 0.90 -7.75 -23.84
N ALA A 229 0.87 -8.99 -23.33
CA ALA A 229 1.98 -9.95 -23.52
C ALA A 229 1.78 -10.68 -24.83
N GLN A 230 0.56 -11.11 -25.07
CA GLN A 230 0.12 -11.64 -26.35
C GLN A 230 0.30 -10.62 -27.48
N GLY A 231 -0.05 -9.35 -27.26
CA GLY A 231 0.16 -8.30 -28.27
C GLY A 231 1.62 -8.17 -28.72
N LEU A 232 2.58 -8.31 -27.80
CA LEU A 232 4.01 -8.30 -28.11
C LEU A 232 4.49 -9.56 -28.83
N GLU A 233 3.99 -10.72 -28.41
CA GLU A 233 4.28 -11.98 -29.10
C GLU A 233 3.76 -11.94 -30.54
N ASP A 234 2.58 -11.36 -30.74
CA ASP A 234 1.94 -11.17 -32.04
C ASP A 234 2.68 -10.16 -32.92
N GLU A 235 3.14 -9.04 -32.35
CA GLU A 235 3.92 -8.01 -33.06
C GLU A 235 5.30 -8.56 -33.48
N LYS A 236 5.99 -9.27 -32.59
CA LYS A 236 7.26 -9.96 -32.92
C LYS A 236 7.07 -11.09 -33.92
N ALA A 237 5.94 -11.80 -33.90
CA ALA A 237 5.63 -12.80 -34.91
C ALA A 237 5.46 -12.16 -36.31
N ARG A 238 4.86 -10.97 -36.37
CA ARG A 238 4.73 -10.20 -37.62
C ARG A 238 6.09 -9.72 -38.13
N GLU A 239 6.92 -9.13 -37.27
CA GLU A 239 8.28 -8.69 -37.64
C GLU A 239 9.15 -9.84 -38.18
N ARG A 240 9.13 -11.01 -37.51
CA ARG A 240 9.84 -12.21 -37.99
C ARG A 240 9.35 -12.67 -39.36
N THR A 241 8.04 -12.64 -39.58
CA THR A 241 7.43 -13.03 -40.86
C THR A 241 7.81 -12.05 -41.97
N GLN A 242 7.91 -10.76 -41.63
CA GLN A 242 8.29 -9.69 -42.56
C GLN A 242 9.79 -9.77 -42.91
N ALA A 243 10.67 -9.93 -41.93
CA ALA A 243 12.10 -10.16 -42.14
C ALA A 243 12.39 -11.43 -42.97
N HIS A 244 11.62 -12.51 -42.75
CA HIS A 244 11.74 -13.73 -43.57
C HIS A 244 11.27 -13.56 -45.01
N ARG A 245 10.28 -12.68 -45.26
CA ARG A 245 9.85 -12.34 -46.62
C ARG A 245 10.88 -11.48 -47.33
N GLU A 246 11.46 -10.51 -46.65
CA GLU A 246 12.51 -9.64 -47.20
C GLU A 246 13.77 -10.43 -47.55
N MET A 247 14.20 -11.38 -46.71
CA MET A 247 15.32 -12.30 -47.01
C MET A 247 15.04 -13.29 -48.16
N ARG A 248 13.78 -13.47 -48.55
CA ARG A 248 13.39 -14.37 -49.66
C ARG A 248 13.24 -13.63 -51.00
N LEU A 249 13.16 -12.30 -50.96
CA LEU A 249 12.91 -11.42 -52.10
C LEU A 249 14.14 -10.59 -52.49
N GLY A 250 15.20 -10.57 -51.67
CA GLY A 250 16.53 -10.07 -52.01
C GLY A 250 17.49 -11.21 -52.34
#